data_AF-A0A8T8K3F4-F1
#
_entry.id   AF-A0A8T8K3F4-F1
#
_cell.length_a   1.000
_cell.length_b   1.000
_cell.length_c   1.000
_cell.angle_alpha   90.00
_cell.angle_beta   90.00
_cell.angle_gamma   90.00
#
_symmetry.space_group_name_H-M   'P 1'
#
loop_
_entity.id
_entity.type
_entity.pdbx_description
1 polymer ?
#
loop_
_entity_poly.entity_id
_entity_poly.type
_entity_poly.pdbx_seq_one_letter_code
_entity_poly.pdbx_strand_id
1 'polypeptide(L)'
;MIDWKSVLICSGMAIVLSIILSIGGYIIATLYAGYRVGGQYPTGAIHGILVVFIATIFVLMINLLLFKAIPLGLIGVPGTFIISFFVLAIFSGIFGSIGGTLGAYIKKRTY
;
A
#
# COMPACT_ATOMS: atom_id res chain seq x y z
N MET A 1 -5.53 5.25 17.54
CA MET A 1 -6.70 5.67 16.73
C MET A 1 -6.26 5.77 15.28
N ILE A 2 -7.06 5.33 14.31
CA ILE A 2 -6.69 5.37 12.88
C ILE A 2 -7.04 6.74 12.31
N ASP A 3 -6.05 7.43 11.72
CA ASP A 3 -6.26 8.66 10.97
C ASP A 3 -6.53 8.35 9.50
N TRP A 4 -7.81 8.14 9.18
CA TRP A 4 -8.27 7.82 7.84
C TRP A 4 -7.92 8.89 6.80
N LYS A 5 -7.81 10.16 7.20
CA LYS A 5 -7.43 11.24 6.27
C LYS A 5 -6.00 11.05 5.80
N SER A 6 -5.08 10.78 6.72
CA SER A 6 -3.69 10.51 6.38
C SER A 6 -3.55 9.23 5.54
N VAL A 7 -4.29 8.16 5.89
CA VAL A 7 -4.28 6.90 5.12
C VAL A 7 -4.72 7.11 3.67
N LEU A 8 -5.82 7.83 3.43
CA LEU A 8 -6.34 8.06 2.07
C LEU A 8 -5.37 8.90 1.23
N ILE A 9 -4.82 9.98 1.79
CA ILE A 9 -3.85 10.83 1.10
C ILE A 9 -2.58 10.04 0.75
N CYS A 10 -2.05 9.27 1.70
CA CYS A 10 -0.86 8.47 1.49
C CYS A 10 -1.11 7.32 0.50
N SER A 11 -2.32 6.76 0.44
CA SER A 11 -2.70 5.76 -0.55
C SER A 11 -2.71 6.34 -1.97
N GLY A 12 -3.29 7.53 -2.14
CA GLY A 12 -3.21 8.26 -3.42
C GLY A 12 -1.76 8.58 -3.82
N MET A 13 -0.95 9.02 -2.84
CA MET A 13 0.47 9.29 -3.06
C MET A 13 1.25 8.02 -3.43
N ALA A 14 0.94 6.88 -2.81
CA ALA A 14 1.54 5.59 -3.15
C ALA A 14 1.26 5.23 -4.61
N ILE A 15 0.01 5.34 -5.07
CA ILE A 15 -0.37 5.04 -6.46
C ILE A 15 0.42 5.94 -7.42
N VAL A 16 0.42 7.25 -7.19
CA VAL A 16 1.06 8.23 -8.10
C VAL A 16 2.58 8.05 -8.11
N LEU A 17 3.23 7.97 -6.94
CA LEU A 17 4.67 7.81 -6.86
C LEU A 17 5.13 6.46 -7.41
N SER A 18 4.34 5.40 -7.24
CA SER A 18 4.70 4.06 -7.73
C SER A 18 4.66 3.93 -9.25
N ILE A 19 3.95 4.82 -9.95
CA ILE A 19 4.05 4.90 -11.43
C ILE A 19 5.47 5.28 -11.85
N ILE A 20 6.15 6.13 -11.08
CA ILE A 20 7.48 6.68 -11.41
C ILE A 20 8.61 5.87 -10.74
N LEU A 21 8.42 5.51 -9.46
CA LEU A 21 9.46 4.93 -8.59
C LEU A 21 9.21 3.45 -8.25
N SER A 22 8.17 2.84 -8.80
CA SER A 22 7.78 1.45 -8.53
C SER A 22 7.64 1.17 -7.02
N ILE A 23 8.47 0.29 -6.46
CA ILE A 23 8.46 -0.08 -5.04
C ILE A 23 8.84 1.11 -4.15
N GLY A 24 9.72 2.00 -4.64
CA GLY A 24 10.13 3.20 -3.90
C GLY A 24 8.97 4.12 -3.57
N GLY A 25 7.95 4.21 -4.44
CA GLY A 25 6.75 5.00 -4.20
C GLY A 25 5.94 4.51 -3.01
N TYR A 26 5.77 3.20 -2.87
CA TYR A 26 5.09 2.58 -1.72
C TYR A 26 5.87 2.81 -0.42
N ILE A 27 7.20 2.68 -0.45
CA ILE A 27 8.05 2.90 0.73
C ILE A 27 7.97 4.36 1.21
N ILE A 28 8.06 5.33 0.29
CA ILE A 28 7.97 6.76 0.64
C ILE A 28 6.58 7.09 1.21
N ALA A 29 5.51 6.57 0.61
CA ALA A 29 4.15 6.82 1.06
C ALA A 29 3.85 6.24 2.43
N THR A 30 4.31 5.02 2.69
CA THR A 30 4.15 4.34 3.99
C THR A 30 5.01 4.99 5.07
N LEU A 31 6.21 5.47 4.72
CA LEU A 31 7.05 6.25 5.63
C LEU A 31 6.39 7.57 6.01
N TYR A 32 5.81 8.29 5.06
CA TYR A 32 5.07 9.51 5.36
C TYR A 32 3.83 9.25 6.23
N ALA A 33 3.09 8.17 5.95
CA ALA A 33 1.95 7.75 6.77
C ALA A 33 2.37 7.44 8.21
N GLY A 34 3.48 6.72 8.39
CA GLY A 34 4.06 6.40 9.71
C GLY A 34 4.56 7.64 10.45
N TYR A 35 5.14 8.60 9.74
CA TYR A 35 5.61 9.87 10.33
C TYR A 35 4.44 10.73 10.86
N ARG A 36 3.31 10.72 10.16
CA ARG A 36 2.10 11.49 10.50
C ARG A 36 1.42 11.03 11.80
N VAL A 37 1.54 9.74 12.17
CA VAL A 37 0.86 9.18 13.36
C VAL A 37 1.63 9.32 14.67
N GLY A 38 2.62 10.22 14.72
CA GLY A 38 3.14 10.73 16.00
C GLY A 38 4.10 9.80 16.74
N GLY A 39 4.85 8.97 16.03
CA GLY A 39 6.00 8.24 16.60
C GLY A 39 5.68 6.96 17.36
N GLN A 40 4.42 6.51 17.35
CA GLN A 40 4.03 5.21 17.88
C GLN A 40 4.28 4.11 16.83
N TYR A 41 5.24 3.22 17.08
CA TYR A 41 5.60 2.13 16.16
C TYR A 41 4.42 1.24 15.71
N PRO A 42 3.57 0.69 16.61
CA PRO A 42 2.46 -0.16 16.19
C PRO A 42 1.44 0.62 15.36
N THR A 43 1.17 1.86 15.72
CA THR A 43 0.27 2.74 14.97
C THR A 43 0.84 3.05 13.59
N GLY A 44 2.14 3.33 13.48
CA GLY A 44 2.85 3.53 12.20
C GLY A 44 2.75 2.32 11.28
N ALA A 45 3.04 1.13 11.80
CA ALA A 45 2.95 -0.12 11.04
C ALA A 45 1.54 -0.36 10.48
N ILE A 46 0.50 -0.18 11.31
CA ILE A 46 -0.91 -0.37 10.89
C ILE A 46 -1.28 0.61 9.77
N HIS A 47 -0.89 1.88 9.89
CA HIS A 47 -1.19 2.87 8.86
C HIS A 47 -0.44 2.58 7.56
N GLY A 48 0.81 2.13 7.64
CA GLY A 48 1.58 1.71 6.47
C GLY A 48 0.95 0.50 5.77
N ILE A 49 0.53 -0.52 6.51
CA ILE A 49 -0.18 -1.69 5.95
C ILE A 49 -1.47 -1.23 5.24
N LEU A 50 -2.28 -0.39 5.88
CA LEU A 50 -3.52 0.12 5.31
C LEU A 50 -3.29 0.91 4.01
N VAL A 51 -2.23 1.72 3.95
CA VAL A 51 -1.87 2.50 2.76
C VAL A 51 -1.54 1.59 1.58
N VAL A 52 -0.68 0.59 1.77
CA VAL A 52 -0.33 -0.34 0.67
C VAL A 52 -1.52 -1.20 0.28
N PHE A 53 -2.29 -1.66 1.26
CA PHE A 53 -3.47 -2.48 1.00
C PHE A 53 -4.52 -1.73 0.16
N ILE A 54 -4.89 -0.51 0.55
CA ILE A 54 -5.86 0.31 -0.19
C ILE A 54 -5.33 0.67 -1.58
N ALA A 55 -4.07 1.13 -1.67
CA ALA A 55 -3.45 1.48 -2.94
C ALA A 55 -3.45 0.30 -3.92
N THR A 56 -3.09 -0.89 -3.43
CA THR A 56 -2.97 -2.07 -4.30
C THR A 56 -4.33 -2.64 -4.69
N ILE A 57 -5.34 -2.59 -3.80
CA ILE A 57 -6.74 -2.91 -4.18
C ILE A 57 -7.21 -1.97 -5.28
N PHE A 58 -6.93 -0.68 -5.17
CA PHE A 58 -7.35 0.30 -6.17
C PHE A 58 -6.70 0.04 -7.54
N VAL A 59 -5.40 -0.24 -7.55
CA VAL A 59 -4.66 -0.62 -8.76
C VAL A 59 -5.20 -1.93 -9.35
N LEU A 60 -5.51 -2.92 -8.50
CA LEU A 60 -6.11 -4.18 -8.94
C LEU A 60 -7.48 -3.95 -9.60
N MET A 61 -8.33 -3.12 -8.99
CA MET A 61 -9.65 -2.78 -9.56
C MET A 61 -9.52 -2.07 -10.91
N ILE A 62 -8.59 -1.11 -11.05
CA ILE A 62 -8.33 -0.43 -12.32
C ILE A 62 -7.88 -1.42 -13.37
N ASN A 63 -6.94 -2.32 -13.04
CA ASN A 63 -6.49 -3.36 -13.97
C ASN A 63 -7.66 -4.27 -14.39
N LEU A 64 -8.47 -4.75 -13.45
CA LEU A 64 -9.64 -5.57 -13.80
C LEU A 64 -10.63 -4.85 -14.72
N LEU A 65 -10.82 -3.54 -14.55
CA LEU A 65 -11.65 -2.71 -15.42
C LEU A 65 -11.06 -2.54 -16.83
N LEU A 66 -9.75 -2.30 -16.93
CA LEU A 66 -9.04 -2.11 -18.21
C LEU A 66 -8.90 -3.43 -19.00
N PHE A 67 -8.59 -4.53 -18.31
CA PHE A 67 -8.39 -5.84 -18.92
C PHE A 67 -9.71 -6.59 -19.23
N LYS A 68 -10.86 -6.10 -18.75
CA LYS A 68 -12.19 -6.60 -19.15
C LYS A 68 -12.50 -6.45 -20.65
N ALA A 69 -11.67 -5.69 -21.39
CA ALA A 69 -11.77 -5.54 -22.84
C ALA A 69 -11.12 -6.69 -23.65
N ILE A 70 -10.37 -7.59 -23.00
CA ILE A 70 -9.75 -8.74 -23.67
C ILE A 70 -10.67 -9.96 -23.48
N PRO A 71 -11.09 -10.64 -24.56
CA PRO A 71 -12.03 -11.76 -24.44
C PRO A 71 -11.44 -12.84 -23.52
N LEU A 72 -12.20 -13.16 -22.48
CA LEU A 72 -11.95 -14.12 -21.38
C LEU A 72 -11.72 -15.58 -21.83
N GLY A 73 -11.38 -15.82 -23.10
CA GLY A 73 -11.30 -17.14 -23.70
C GLY A 73 -9.95 -17.86 -23.58
N LEU A 74 -8.89 -17.24 -23.02
CA LEU A 74 -7.54 -17.84 -23.08
C LEU A 74 -6.72 -17.91 -21.79
N ILE A 75 -7.20 -17.44 -20.63
CA ILE A 75 -6.36 -17.44 -19.40
C ILE A 75 -7.17 -17.87 -18.17
N GLY A 76 -6.67 -18.90 -17.48
CA GLY A 76 -7.25 -19.51 -16.27
C GLY A 76 -7.66 -18.51 -15.18
N VAL A 77 -8.97 -18.24 -15.10
CA VAL A 77 -9.94 -18.88 -14.18
C VAL A 77 -9.36 -19.09 -12.74
N PRO A 78 -10.04 -18.61 -11.69
CA PRO A 78 -9.64 -17.90 -10.44
C PRO A 78 -8.35 -18.21 -9.65
N GLY A 79 -7.58 -19.25 -9.98
CA GLY A 79 -6.35 -19.58 -9.25
C GLY A 79 -5.30 -18.47 -9.30
N THR A 80 -5.18 -17.79 -10.44
CA THR A 80 -4.29 -16.63 -10.62
C THR A 80 -4.70 -15.43 -9.76
N PHE A 81 -6.01 -15.23 -9.56
CA PHE A 81 -6.55 -14.16 -8.73
C PHE A 81 -6.27 -14.40 -7.23
N ILE A 82 -6.48 -15.64 -6.76
CA ILE A 82 -6.20 -16.04 -5.38
C ILE A 82 -4.70 -15.90 -5.08
N ILE A 83 -3.83 -16.42 -5.95
CA ILE A 83 -2.37 -16.30 -5.78
C ILE A 83 -1.94 -14.83 -5.76
N SER A 84 -2.46 -14.01 -6.69
CA SER A 84 -2.15 -12.58 -6.74
C SER A 84 -2.58 -11.86 -5.47
N PHE A 85 -3.74 -12.19 -4.89
CA PHE A 85 -4.22 -11.64 -3.64
C PHE A 85 -3.31 -12.00 -2.45
N PHE A 86 -2.88 -13.26 -2.33
CA PHE A 86 -1.96 -13.68 -1.28
C PHE A 86 -0.59 -13.00 -1.40
N VAL A 87 -0.05 -12.91 -2.60
CA VAL A 87 1.20 -12.17 -2.87
C VAL A 87 1.03 -10.70 -2.49
N LEU A 88 -0.11 -10.09 -2.83
CA LEU A 88 -0.45 -8.72 -2.45
C LEU A 88 -0.47 -8.53 -0.93
N ALA A 89 -1.12 -9.45 -0.21
CA ALA A 89 -1.28 -9.37 1.24
C ALA A 89 0.08 -9.47 1.94
N ILE A 90 0.95 -10.37 1.46
CA ILE A 90 2.32 -10.51 1.96
C ILE A 90 3.14 -9.25 1.66
N PHE A 91 3.06 -8.74 0.43
CA PHE A 91 3.77 -7.53 0.03
C PHE A 91 3.32 -6.31 0.84
N SER A 92 2.00 -6.14 1.01
CA SER A 92 1.40 -5.06 1.80
C SER A 92 1.78 -5.16 3.28
N GLY A 93 1.79 -6.38 3.82
CA GLY A 93 2.21 -6.65 5.19
C GLY A 93 3.66 -6.26 5.43
N ILE A 94 4.59 -6.71 4.56
CA ILE A 94 6.02 -6.48 4.72
C ILE A 94 6.37 -5.00 4.46
N PHE A 95 6.09 -4.49 3.25
CA PHE A 95 6.52 -3.14 2.87
C PHE A 95 5.72 -2.06 3.62
N GLY A 96 4.43 -2.31 3.85
CA GLY A 96 3.59 -1.41 4.64
C GLY A 96 4.05 -1.31 6.09
N SER A 97 4.32 -2.44 6.75
CA SER A 97 4.79 -2.42 8.14
C SER A 97 6.19 -1.80 8.28
N ILE A 98 7.12 -2.13 7.39
CA ILE A 98 8.49 -1.59 7.41
C ILE A 98 8.48 -0.08 7.21
N GLY A 99 7.84 0.41 6.15
CA GLY A 99 7.77 1.84 5.86
C GLY A 99 7.06 2.61 6.96
N GLY A 100 5.90 2.10 7.42
CA GLY A 100 5.15 2.70 8.52
C GLY A 100 5.92 2.76 9.84
N THR A 101 6.67 1.71 10.18
CA THR A 101 7.49 1.66 11.40
C THR A 101 8.68 2.61 11.30
N LEU A 102 9.34 2.67 10.15
CA LEU A 102 10.45 3.60 9.90
C LEU A 102 9.98 5.06 9.97
N GLY A 103 8.80 5.37 9.41
CA GLY A 103 8.21 6.70 9.52
C GLY A 103 7.98 7.12 10.97
N ALA A 104 7.41 6.21 11.77
CA ALA A 104 7.21 6.45 13.20
C ALA A 104 8.55 6.61 13.94
N TYR A 105 9.56 5.79 13.62
CA TYR A 105 10.91 5.91 14.17
C TYR A 105 11.51 7.30 13.94
N ILE A 106 11.45 7.77 12.70
CA ILE A 106 11.96 9.10 12.32
C ILE A 106 11.25 10.18 13.12
N LYS A 107 9.91 10.11 13.22
CA LYS A 107 9.14 11.09 14.00
C LYS A 107 9.57 11.14 15.46
N LYS A 108 9.76 9.97 16.09
CA LYS A 108 10.20 9.82 17.49
C LYS A 108 11.65 10.27 17.73
N ARG A 109 12.47 10.36 16.68
CA ARG A 109 13.84 10.90 16.77
C ARG A 109 13.93 12.39 16.46
N THR A 110 12.91 12.95 15.81
CA THR A 110 12.87 14.37 15.42
C THR A 110 12.33 15.26 16.54
N TYR A 111 11.57 14.69 17.47
CA TYR A 111 10.95 15.34 18.63
C TYR A 111 11.09 14.42 19.84
#